data_AF-A0A167PGI3-F1
#
_entry.id   AF-A0A167PGI3-F1
#
_cell.length_a   1.000
_cell.length_b   1.000
_cell.length_c   1.000
_cell.angle_alpha   90.00
_cell.angle_beta   90.00
_cell.angle_gamma   90.00
#
_symmetry.space_group_name_H-M   'P 1'
#
loop_
_entity.id
_entity.type
_entity.pdbx_description
1 polymer ?
#
loop_
_entity_poly.entity_id
_entity_poly.type
_entity_poly.pdbx_seq_one_letter_code
_entity_poly.pdbx_strand_id
1 'polypeptide(L)'
;MIVFRVDTRCGLGHFMRMKWLACELEKQDQKTLFLVDDCEIPRAFARPLQAELVTVPRFSDSEQDATWCKKYLSSLEDTIKWVVVDGYELDSLWESIVLELDIKLFSVDDLERKHLGDGVLDMKWLGAETESRYQHLIDAKAHRLLGPQYAILAPEYVSAAQQQNTLKRENNITFALGGGGNWHLIEAVIKQLCAQALQIQLVFGPKATGTENLLLLSEQNENLKILNAPSSLAKCYGQTGLFVGALGTSLYELAATKTPSLTFSLAQNQENRTEDLEALGHYFHISDLLSLPVEKVVRLITTLYKHRAEIEALRQTPKVQVDGRGAKRVADYLLNNKSDLLVNEMGTSGVLGEVVTEISSSISVRQICNEDVNSYLNARNRDENMWRMTVTDKISKVDHYNWWFNNARQSYVLEHNGKALIYVWHQICEHEGQDYLYGGWFAACDDVNFAHAQIVLDWQLNYCAKLYPDGIWLAVINKDNRFVNLLNQKEGFTGLIEGSKEYALTQRIFAQADASAFNFVGKFPK
;
A
#
# COMPACT_ATOMS: atom_id res chain seq x y z
N MET A 1 6.36 -37.39 8.44
CA MET A 1 6.58 -36.15 9.20
C MET A 1 6.94 -35.02 8.24
N ILE A 2 6.66 -33.76 8.60
CA ILE A 2 7.13 -32.56 7.90
C ILE A 2 8.10 -31.83 8.82
N VAL A 3 9.29 -31.49 8.30
CA VAL A 3 10.33 -30.81 9.09
C VAL A 3 10.45 -29.37 8.62
N PHE A 4 10.58 -28.42 9.54
CA PHE A 4 10.78 -27.01 9.27
C PHE A 4 12.19 -26.60 9.71
N ARG A 5 13.01 -26.04 8.82
CA ARG A 5 14.24 -25.31 9.22
C ARG A 5 13.95 -23.81 9.12
N VAL A 6 13.96 -23.13 10.25
CA VAL A 6 13.51 -21.73 10.34
C VAL A 6 14.59 -20.85 10.94
N ASP A 7 14.94 -19.77 10.24
CA ASP A 7 15.84 -18.74 10.77
C ASP A 7 15.12 -17.86 11.80
N THR A 8 15.55 -17.94 13.05
CA THR A 8 14.98 -17.19 14.19
C THR A 8 15.90 -16.07 14.68
N ARG A 9 17.05 -15.88 14.02
CA ARG A 9 18.06 -14.87 14.38
C ARG A 9 17.61 -13.47 13.98
N CYS A 10 17.03 -13.33 12.79
CA CYS A 10 16.57 -12.05 12.23
C CYS A 10 15.25 -11.53 12.84
N GLY A 11 14.56 -12.32 13.67
CA GLY A 11 13.24 -11.97 14.22
C GLY A 11 12.37 -13.19 14.48
N LEU A 12 11.14 -12.97 14.93
CA LEU A 12 10.15 -14.06 15.06
C LEU A 12 9.23 -14.17 13.84
N GLY A 13 9.43 -13.36 12.79
CA GLY A 13 8.57 -13.35 11.60
C GLY A 13 8.50 -14.71 10.91
N HIS A 14 9.67 -15.30 10.63
CA HIS A 14 9.79 -16.60 9.96
C HIS A 14 9.16 -17.71 10.79
N PHE A 15 9.50 -17.75 12.09
CA PHE A 15 8.89 -18.67 13.04
C PHE A 15 7.37 -18.55 13.09
N MET A 16 6.84 -17.33 13.18
CA MET A 16 5.39 -17.14 13.31
C MET A 16 4.62 -17.60 12.08
N ARG A 17 5.11 -17.33 10.85
CA ARG A 17 4.44 -17.87 9.66
C ARG A 17 4.58 -19.39 9.56
N MET A 18 5.77 -19.94 9.79
CA MET A 18 5.99 -21.39 9.70
C MET A 18 5.19 -22.13 10.78
N LYS A 19 5.05 -21.55 11.97
CA LYS A 19 4.15 -22.06 13.02
C LYS A 19 2.73 -22.20 12.50
N TRP A 20 2.17 -21.19 11.84
CA TRP A 20 0.78 -21.25 11.38
C TRP A 20 0.57 -22.27 10.26
N LEU A 21 1.57 -22.44 9.38
CA LEU A 21 1.57 -23.54 8.40
C LEU A 21 1.62 -24.91 9.11
N ALA A 22 2.50 -25.08 10.08
CA ALA A 22 2.61 -26.31 10.86
C ALA A 22 1.33 -26.64 11.63
N CYS A 23 0.72 -25.66 12.31
CA CYS A 23 -0.57 -25.84 12.99
C CYS A 23 -1.66 -26.32 12.02
N GLU A 24 -1.65 -25.89 10.76
CA GLU A 24 -2.63 -26.33 9.76
C GLU A 24 -2.36 -27.75 9.27
N LEU A 25 -1.09 -28.15 9.18
CA LEU A 25 -0.69 -29.54 8.90
C LEU A 25 -1.01 -30.48 10.06
N GLU A 26 -0.82 -30.03 11.31
CA GLU A 26 -1.14 -30.77 12.53
C GLU A 26 -2.64 -31.06 12.65
N LYS A 27 -3.51 -30.13 12.23
CA LYS A 27 -4.96 -30.36 12.12
C LYS A 27 -5.33 -31.45 11.10
N GLN A 28 -4.43 -31.75 10.17
CA GLN A 28 -4.56 -32.81 9.17
C GLN A 28 -3.71 -34.04 9.54
N ASP A 29 -3.53 -34.26 10.85
CA ASP A 29 -2.83 -35.39 11.46
C ASP A 29 -1.38 -35.59 10.99
N GLN A 30 -0.70 -34.49 10.59
CA GLN A 30 0.71 -34.55 10.25
C GLN A 30 1.59 -34.25 11.45
N LYS A 31 2.52 -35.16 11.74
CA LYS A 31 3.64 -34.89 12.66
C LYS A 31 4.56 -33.81 12.07
N THR A 32 4.88 -32.83 12.87
CA THR A 32 5.72 -31.66 12.57
C THR A 32 6.93 -31.63 13.50
N LEU A 33 8.06 -31.11 12.99
CA LEU A 33 9.31 -30.95 13.71
C LEU A 33 9.96 -29.63 13.29
N PHE A 34 10.48 -28.85 14.24
CA PHE A 34 11.15 -27.58 13.95
C PHE A 34 12.62 -27.65 14.33
N LEU A 35 13.47 -27.29 13.38
CA LEU A 35 14.88 -26.98 13.56
C LEU A 35 15.01 -25.45 13.63
N VAL A 36 15.24 -24.92 14.82
CA VAL A 36 15.33 -23.47 15.09
C VAL A 36 16.72 -23.11 15.60
N ASP A 37 17.17 -21.89 15.33
CA ASP A 37 18.46 -21.45 15.86
C ASP A 37 18.46 -21.40 17.39
N ASP A 38 19.65 -21.43 17.99
CA ASP A 38 19.89 -21.26 19.42
C ASP A 38 19.45 -19.87 19.93
N CYS A 39 18.14 -19.71 20.07
CA CYS A 39 17.48 -18.53 20.60
C CYS A 39 16.24 -18.95 21.38
N GLU A 40 15.92 -18.18 22.43
CA GLU A 40 14.73 -18.44 23.22
C GLU A 40 13.47 -18.00 22.46
N ILE A 41 12.62 -18.97 22.11
CA ILE A 41 11.28 -18.70 21.58
C ILE A 41 10.31 -18.67 22.76
N PRO A 42 9.70 -17.52 23.09
CA PRO A 42 8.82 -17.45 24.24
C PRO A 42 7.61 -18.37 24.05
N ARG A 43 7.23 -19.11 25.10
CA ARG A 43 6.14 -20.10 25.06
C ARG A 43 4.82 -19.55 24.53
N ALA A 44 4.54 -18.28 24.76
CA ALA A 44 3.34 -17.61 24.26
C ALA A 44 3.29 -17.56 22.72
N PHE A 45 4.44 -17.44 22.06
CA PHE A 45 4.53 -17.46 20.60
C PHE A 45 4.55 -18.87 20.03
N ALA A 46 5.10 -19.86 20.76
CA ALA A 46 5.09 -21.25 20.34
C ALA A 46 3.68 -21.85 20.34
N ARG A 47 2.80 -21.51 21.29
CA ARG A 47 1.42 -22.03 21.30
C ARG A 47 0.63 -21.56 20.05
N PRO A 48 -0.28 -22.40 19.49
CA PRO A 48 -0.67 -23.74 19.93
C PRO A 48 0.12 -24.89 19.28
N LEU A 49 1.32 -24.64 18.74
CA LEU A 49 2.14 -25.62 18.03
C LEU A 49 2.38 -26.89 18.85
N GLN A 50 2.19 -28.06 18.23
CA GLN A 50 2.44 -29.36 18.85
C GLN A 50 3.80 -29.95 18.47
N ALA A 51 4.49 -29.35 17.50
CA ALA A 51 5.80 -29.75 17.04
C ALA A 51 6.86 -29.79 18.16
N GLU A 52 7.77 -30.76 18.05
CA GLU A 52 9.03 -30.73 18.78
C GLU A 52 9.92 -29.60 18.23
N LEU A 53 10.57 -28.86 19.14
CA LEU A 53 11.55 -27.82 18.81
C LEU A 53 12.95 -28.34 19.11
N VAL A 54 13.79 -28.40 18.10
CA VAL A 54 15.18 -28.84 18.17
C VAL A 54 16.09 -27.67 17.86
N THR A 55 17.02 -27.41 18.76
CA THR A 55 18.00 -26.34 18.60
C THR A 55 19.09 -26.76 17.62
N VAL A 56 19.26 -25.97 16.56
CA VAL A 56 20.40 -26.05 15.65
C VAL A 56 21.57 -25.29 16.28
N PRO A 57 22.76 -25.91 16.42
CA PRO A 57 23.94 -25.21 16.90
C PRO A 57 24.28 -24.00 16.03
N ARG A 58 24.92 -23.00 16.62
CA ARG A 58 25.33 -21.82 15.87
C ARG A 58 26.53 -22.13 14.98
N PHE A 59 26.37 -21.95 13.67
CA PHE A 59 27.43 -22.10 12.67
C PHE A 59 27.87 -20.76 12.09
N SER A 60 29.06 -20.72 11.49
CA SER A 60 29.62 -19.54 10.81
C SER A 60 29.15 -19.37 9.37
N ASP A 61 28.64 -20.44 8.76
CA ASP A 61 28.21 -20.48 7.37
C ASP A 61 27.05 -21.48 7.18
N SER A 62 26.39 -21.37 6.02
CA SER A 62 25.24 -22.19 5.66
C SER A 62 25.59 -23.65 5.36
N GLU A 63 26.82 -23.94 4.92
CA GLU A 63 27.26 -25.30 4.60
C GLU A 63 27.37 -26.17 5.86
N GLN A 64 27.90 -25.63 6.95
CA GLN A 64 27.95 -26.32 8.24
C GLN A 64 26.54 -26.56 8.82
N ASP A 65 25.64 -25.57 8.69
CA ASP A 65 24.23 -25.71 9.08
C ASP A 65 23.56 -26.84 8.28
N ALA A 66 23.71 -26.82 6.96
CA ALA A 66 23.16 -27.84 6.07
C ALA A 66 23.70 -29.24 6.40
N THR A 67 25.00 -29.35 6.65
CA THR A 67 25.67 -30.61 7.00
C THR A 67 25.14 -31.16 8.33
N TRP A 68 24.97 -30.29 9.33
CA TRP A 68 24.38 -30.69 10.61
C TRP A 68 22.92 -31.11 10.44
N CYS A 69 22.12 -30.31 9.73
CA CYS A 69 20.71 -30.61 9.46
C CYS A 69 20.58 -31.94 8.73
N LYS A 70 21.36 -32.17 7.66
CA LYS A 70 21.41 -33.44 6.93
C LYS A 70 21.69 -34.62 7.85
N LYS A 71 22.72 -34.51 8.70
CA LYS A 71 23.07 -35.56 9.66
C LYS A 71 21.94 -35.84 10.66
N TYR A 72 21.33 -34.78 11.18
CA TYR A 72 20.22 -34.88 12.12
C TYR A 72 18.99 -35.53 11.47
N LEU A 73 18.59 -35.05 10.28
CA LEU A 73 17.49 -35.62 9.49
C LEU A 73 17.69 -37.11 9.18
N SER A 74 18.91 -37.52 8.84
CA SER A 74 19.26 -38.92 8.58
C SER A 74 19.16 -39.82 9.82
N SER A 75 19.17 -39.24 11.02
CA SER A 75 19.07 -39.98 12.28
C SER A 75 17.63 -40.16 12.77
N LEU A 76 16.66 -39.52 12.12
CA LEU A 76 15.25 -39.61 12.49
C LEU A 76 14.67 -40.95 12.03
N GLU A 77 13.89 -41.59 12.90
CA GLU A 77 13.20 -42.86 12.58
C GLU A 77 11.98 -42.66 11.67
N ASP A 78 11.33 -41.50 11.79
CA ASP A 78 10.14 -41.16 11.00
C ASP A 78 10.50 -40.82 9.55
N THR A 79 9.72 -41.32 8.58
CA THR A 79 9.84 -40.90 7.19
C THR A 79 9.54 -39.40 7.04
N ILE A 80 10.51 -38.65 6.52
CA ILE A 80 10.38 -37.23 6.19
C ILE A 80 9.69 -37.10 4.83
N LYS A 81 8.52 -36.46 4.81
CA LYS A 81 7.76 -36.19 3.57
C LYS A 81 8.25 -34.94 2.88
N TRP A 82 8.56 -33.91 3.66
CA TRP A 82 9.00 -32.60 3.22
C TRP A 82 9.94 -31.97 4.24
N VAL A 83 10.93 -31.23 3.75
CA VAL A 83 11.64 -30.19 4.51
C VAL A 83 11.18 -28.83 3.99
N VAL A 84 10.64 -28.01 4.88
CA VAL A 84 10.24 -26.63 4.60
C VAL A 84 11.30 -25.69 5.16
N VAL A 85 11.79 -24.75 4.36
CA VAL A 85 12.85 -23.81 4.77
C VAL A 85 12.39 -22.36 4.69
N ASP A 86 12.69 -21.56 5.73
CA ASP A 86 12.41 -20.12 5.77
C ASP A 86 13.57 -19.37 6.44
N GLY A 87 14.48 -18.83 5.62
CA GLY A 87 15.68 -18.16 6.09
C GLY A 87 16.52 -17.54 4.98
N TYR A 88 17.14 -16.40 5.27
CA TYR A 88 17.95 -15.66 4.29
C TYR A 88 19.28 -16.35 3.97
N GLU A 89 19.81 -17.16 4.89
CA GLU A 89 21.05 -17.92 4.71
C GLU A 89 20.82 -19.37 4.25
N LEU A 90 19.56 -19.80 4.14
CA LEU A 90 19.17 -21.13 3.66
C LEU A 90 19.01 -21.08 2.13
N ASP A 91 20.13 -20.93 1.43
CA ASP A 91 20.19 -20.71 -0.01
C ASP A 91 20.33 -22.02 -0.83
N SER A 92 20.51 -21.91 -2.14
CA SER A 92 20.67 -23.08 -3.02
C SER A 92 21.86 -23.99 -2.65
N LEU A 93 22.91 -23.47 -1.99
CA LEU A 93 24.00 -24.30 -1.50
C LEU A 93 23.52 -25.16 -0.33
N TRP A 94 22.83 -24.54 0.64
CA TRP A 94 22.20 -25.27 1.74
C TRP A 94 21.25 -26.35 1.23
N GLU A 95 20.40 -26.01 0.26
CA GLU A 95 19.44 -26.93 -0.36
C GLU A 95 20.15 -28.11 -1.03
N SER A 96 21.24 -27.85 -1.78
CA SER A 96 21.98 -28.91 -2.50
C SER A 96 22.46 -30.02 -1.57
N ILE A 97 22.93 -29.67 -0.37
CA ILE A 97 23.49 -30.60 0.61
C ILE A 97 22.38 -31.46 1.24
N VAL A 98 21.24 -30.83 1.55
CA VAL A 98 20.09 -31.52 2.17
C VAL A 98 19.36 -32.41 1.17
N LEU A 99 19.30 -32.01 -0.10
CA LEU A 99 18.70 -32.79 -1.19
C LEU A 99 19.47 -34.08 -1.50
N GLU A 100 20.71 -34.24 -1.04
CA GLU A 100 21.42 -35.53 -1.11
C GLU A 100 20.73 -36.67 -0.33
N LEU A 101 19.75 -36.34 0.52
CA LEU A 101 18.92 -37.33 1.23
C LEU A 101 17.74 -37.88 0.42
N ASP A 102 17.57 -37.44 -0.84
CA ASP A 102 16.41 -37.80 -1.69
C ASP A 102 15.06 -37.48 -1.02
N ILE A 103 14.98 -36.29 -0.42
CA ILE A 103 13.79 -35.77 0.26
C ILE A 103 13.21 -34.59 -0.50
N LYS A 104 11.89 -34.40 -0.39
CA LYS A 104 11.26 -33.21 -0.98
C LYS A 104 11.58 -31.96 -0.17
N LEU A 105 11.80 -30.84 -0.87
CA LEU A 105 12.15 -29.56 -0.26
C LEU A 105 11.25 -28.43 -0.76
N PHE A 106 10.75 -27.62 0.16
CA PHE A 106 9.89 -26.47 -0.12
C PHE A 106 10.43 -25.20 0.51
N SER A 107 10.75 -24.20 -0.31
CA SER A 107 11.43 -22.98 0.14
C SER A 107 10.48 -21.79 0.23
N VAL A 108 10.58 -21.03 1.32
CA VAL A 108 9.91 -19.74 1.47
C VAL A 108 10.92 -18.64 1.15
N ASP A 109 10.58 -17.78 0.19
CA ASP A 109 11.48 -16.76 -0.32
C ASP A 109 10.73 -15.48 -0.67
N ASP A 110 11.26 -14.33 -0.25
CA ASP A 110 10.76 -13.00 -0.61
C ASP A 110 11.84 -12.16 -1.35
N LEU A 111 13.01 -12.75 -1.61
CA LEU A 111 14.18 -12.12 -2.23
C LEU A 111 14.39 -12.48 -3.70
N GLU A 112 13.58 -13.36 -4.28
CA GLU A 112 13.71 -13.82 -5.68
C GLU A 112 15.07 -14.51 -5.94
N ARG A 113 15.37 -15.53 -5.12
CA ARG A 113 16.62 -16.29 -5.20
C ARG A 113 16.46 -17.57 -6.02
N LYS A 114 17.60 -18.15 -6.40
CA LYS A 114 17.67 -19.48 -7.02
C LYS A 114 17.35 -20.55 -5.97
N HIS A 115 16.51 -21.53 -6.35
CA HIS A 115 16.18 -22.69 -5.52
C HIS A 115 16.29 -24.00 -6.31
N LEU A 116 16.66 -25.07 -5.63
CA LEU A 116 16.85 -26.43 -6.15
C LEU A 116 15.75 -27.40 -5.71
N GLY A 117 14.91 -27.01 -4.74
CA GLY A 117 13.82 -27.83 -4.21
C GLY A 117 12.64 -28.01 -5.16
N ASP A 118 11.64 -28.77 -4.70
CA ASP A 118 10.44 -29.14 -5.46
C ASP A 118 9.37 -28.03 -5.51
N GLY A 119 9.51 -26.97 -4.71
CA GLY A 119 8.65 -25.80 -4.83
C GLY A 119 9.10 -24.61 -4.02
N VAL A 120 8.55 -23.45 -4.39
CA VAL A 120 8.80 -22.17 -3.74
C VAL A 120 7.48 -21.48 -3.38
N LEU A 121 7.45 -20.85 -2.19
CA LEU A 121 6.42 -19.94 -1.73
C LEU A 121 6.99 -18.53 -1.70
N ASP A 122 6.31 -17.62 -2.39
CA ASP A 122 6.55 -16.19 -2.27
C ASP A 122 5.20 -15.47 -2.23
N MET A 123 4.94 -14.74 -1.15
CA MET A 123 3.66 -14.08 -0.93
C MET A 123 3.56 -12.71 -1.62
N LYS A 124 4.67 -12.15 -2.11
CA LYS A 124 4.73 -10.79 -2.64
C LYS A 124 3.84 -10.64 -3.87
N TRP A 125 3.16 -9.50 -3.92
CA TRP A 125 2.39 -9.07 -5.08
C TRP A 125 3.19 -8.06 -5.90
N LEU A 126 3.35 -8.34 -7.20
CA LEU A 126 4.02 -7.48 -8.19
C LEU A 126 3.14 -7.28 -9.44
N GLY A 127 1.81 -7.31 -9.27
CA GLY A 127 0.89 -7.22 -10.39
C GLY A 127 1.06 -8.42 -11.34
N ALA A 128 1.09 -8.14 -12.64
CA ALA A 128 1.27 -9.14 -13.69
C ALA A 128 2.61 -9.88 -13.64
N GLU A 129 3.64 -9.30 -13.01
CA GLU A 129 4.98 -9.88 -12.89
C GLU A 129 5.07 -10.98 -11.82
N THR A 130 4.04 -11.09 -10.96
CA THR A 130 4.00 -12.06 -9.86
C THR A 130 4.24 -13.49 -10.37
N GLU A 131 3.57 -13.90 -11.46
CA GLU A 131 3.64 -15.27 -11.99
C GLU A 131 4.99 -15.62 -12.63
N SER A 132 5.72 -14.62 -13.12
CA SER A 132 7.01 -14.80 -13.82
C SER A 132 8.22 -14.76 -12.89
N ARG A 133 8.06 -14.32 -11.63
CA ARG A 133 9.16 -14.01 -10.71
C ARG A 133 10.21 -15.11 -10.56
N TYR A 134 9.80 -16.38 -10.55
CA TYR A 134 10.71 -17.52 -10.41
C TYR A 134 10.94 -18.31 -11.71
N GLN A 135 10.47 -17.83 -12.87
CA GLN A 135 10.45 -18.60 -14.13
C GLN A 135 11.83 -19.14 -14.55
N HIS A 136 12.91 -18.45 -14.20
CA HIS A 136 14.29 -18.83 -14.56
C HIS A 136 15.18 -19.14 -13.36
N LEU A 137 14.61 -19.19 -12.16
CA LEU A 137 15.34 -19.35 -10.90
C LEU A 137 15.18 -20.74 -10.27
N ILE A 138 14.22 -21.52 -10.77
CA ILE A 138 13.92 -22.87 -10.26
C ILE A 138 13.72 -23.85 -11.43
N ASP A 139 13.75 -25.15 -11.16
CA ASP A 139 13.45 -26.17 -12.16
C ASP A 139 12.01 -26.01 -12.69
N ALA A 140 11.79 -26.25 -13.98
CA ALA A 140 10.47 -26.16 -14.60
C ALA A 140 9.44 -27.13 -13.98
N LYS A 141 9.90 -28.22 -13.33
CA LYS A 141 9.08 -29.18 -12.58
C LYS A 141 8.77 -28.72 -11.16
N ALA A 142 9.48 -27.72 -10.63
CA ALA A 142 9.21 -27.19 -9.31
C ALA A 142 7.94 -26.33 -9.32
N HIS A 143 7.12 -26.45 -8.28
CA HIS A 143 5.87 -25.71 -8.18
C HIS A 143 6.09 -24.31 -7.61
N ARG A 144 5.31 -23.36 -8.11
CA ARG A 144 5.35 -21.96 -7.68
C ARG A 144 4.05 -21.60 -6.98
N LEU A 145 4.11 -21.29 -5.69
CA LEU A 145 2.99 -20.77 -4.91
C LEU A 145 3.24 -19.28 -4.73
N LEU A 146 2.79 -18.48 -5.70
CA LEU A 146 3.12 -17.05 -5.77
C LEU A 146 1.91 -16.19 -5.44
N GLY A 147 2.18 -15.08 -4.75
CA GLY A 147 1.23 -14.03 -4.47
C GLY A 147 0.45 -14.16 -3.15
N PRO A 148 -0.36 -13.13 -2.86
CA PRO A 148 -0.92 -12.89 -1.52
C PRO A 148 -2.02 -13.87 -1.12
N GLN A 149 -2.57 -14.65 -2.06
CA GLN A 149 -3.46 -15.77 -1.77
C GLN A 149 -2.80 -16.84 -0.89
N TYR A 150 -1.47 -16.97 -0.96
CA TYR A 150 -0.69 -17.89 -0.13
C TYR A 150 -0.16 -17.23 1.14
N ALA A 151 -0.59 -16.00 1.47
CA ALA A 151 -0.17 -15.31 2.69
C ALA A 151 -0.48 -16.16 3.94
N ILE A 152 0.57 -16.59 4.63
CA ILE A 152 0.45 -17.41 5.83
C ILE A 152 0.19 -16.49 7.03
N LEU A 153 -1.07 -16.47 7.47
CA LEU A 153 -1.55 -15.66 8.59
C LEU A 153 -2.04 -16.54 9.75
N ALA A 154 -2.17 -15.93 10.91
CA ALA A 154 -2.80 -16.56 12.07
C ALA A 154 -4.28 -16.90 11.78
N PRO A 155 -4.83 -17.99 12.31
CA PRO A 155 -6.19 -18.44 12.01
C PRO A 155 -7.28 -17.41 12.36
N GLU A 156 -7.01 -16.50 13.31
CA GLU A 156 -7.92 -15.42 13.68
C GLU A 156 -8.19 -14.45 12.51
N TYR A 157 -7.28 -14.33 11.54
CA TYR A 157 -7.46 -13.49 10.36
C TYR A 157 -8.51 -14.03 9.39
N VAL A 158 -8.74 -15.36 9.36
CA VAL A 158 -9.85 -15.94 8.58
C VAL A 158 -11.20 -15.48 9.15
N SER A 159 -11.36 -15.59 10.47
CA SER A 159 -12.56 -15.13 11.16
C SER A 159 -12.73 -13.61 11.04
N ALA A 160 -11.65 -12.85 11.16
CA ALA A 160 -11.67 -11.40 11.00
C ALA A 160 -12.13 -11.01 9.59
N ALA A 161 -11.58 -11.65 8.54
CA ALA A 161 -11.97 -11.42 7.15
C ALA A 161 -13.47 -11.67 6.90
N GLN A 162 -14.07 -12.66 7.58
CA GLN A 162 -15.49 -12.98 7.46
C GLN A 162 -16.41 -12.01 8.23
N GLN A 163 -15.96 -11.47 9.36
CA GLN A 163 -16.78 -10.65 10.26
C GLN A 163 -16.67 -9.14 9.99
N GLN A 164 -15.88 -8.73 9.01
CA GLN A 164 -15.52 -7.32 8.81
C GLN A 164 -16.68 -6.35 8.70
N ASN A 165 -17.74 -6.70 7.97
CA ASN A 165 -18.89 -5.82 7.77
C ASN A 165 -19.69 -5.58 9.07
N THR A 166 -19.38 -6.30 10.14
CA THR A 166 -20.07 -6.21 11.43
C THR A 166 -19.22 -5.59 12.54
N LEU A 167 -17.91 -5.45 12.33
CA LEU A 167 -17.00 -4.91 13.33
C LEU A 167 -17.00 -3.38 13.28
N LYS A 168 -17.40 -2.75 14.37
CA LYS A 168 -17.29 -1.31 14.53
C LYS A 168 -15.84 -0.94 14.86
N ARG A 169 -15.22 -0.12 14.02
CA ARG A 169 -13.90 0.46 14.29
C ARG A 169 -13.95 1.46 15.45
N GLU A 170 -12.88 1.48 16.22
CA GLU A 170 -12.65 2.41 17.31
C GLU A 170 -12.22 3.78 16.77
N ASN A 171 -12.42 4.80 17.60
CA ASN A 171 -11.96 6.15 17.32
C ASN A 171 -10.52 6.33 17.82
N ASN A 172 -9.58 5.55 17.26
CA ASN A 172 -8.20 5.51 17.70
C ASN A 172 -7.19 5.47 16.53
N ILE A 173 -5.92 5.71 16.87
CA ILE A 173 -4.76 5.50 15.99
C ILE A 173 -3.92 4.37 16.60
N THR A 174 -3.66 3.32 15.83
CA THR A 174 -2.80 2.22 16.25
C THR A 174 -1.44 2.33 15.57
N PHE A 175 -0.36 2.38 16.35
CA PHE A 175 1.02 2.35 15.86
C PHE A 175 1.62 0.96 16.01
N ALA A 176 2.29 0.45 14.97
CA ALA A 176 3.09 -0.77 15.05
C ALA A 176 4.31 -0.72 14.14
N LEU A 177 5.46 -1.16 14.65
CA LEU A 177 6.72 -1.28 13.90
C LEU A 177 7.04 -2.74 13.52
N GLY A 178 6.10 -3.66 13.74
CA GLY A 178 6.27 -5.09 13.53
C GLY A 178 6.84 -5.80 14.77
N GLY A 179 7.55 -6.91 14.54
CA GLY A 179 8.11 -7.73 15.63
C GLY A 179 9.24 -7.06 16.42
N GLY A 180 9.78 -5.96 15.92
CA GLY A 180 10.83 -5.16 16.57
C GLY A 180 10.72 -3.68 16.21
N GLY A 181 11.85 -3.03 15.99
CA GLY A 181 11.93 -1.63 15.59
C GLY A 181 12.32 -0.69 16.74
N ASN A 182 13.02 0.39 16.38
CA ASN A 182 13.44 1.44 17.32
C ASN A 182 12.35 2.51 17.42
N TRP A 183 11.70 2.58 18.58
CA TRP A 183 10.56 3.47 18.80
C TRP A 183 10.94 4.94 18.99
N HIS A 184 12.22 5.26 19.23
CA HIS A 184 12.71 6.64 19.22
C HIS A 184 12.42 7.36 17.89
N LEU A 185 12.34 6.60 16.77
CA LEU A 185 12.11 7.15 15.44
C LEU A 185 10.75 7.84 15.29
N ILE A 186 9.75 7.46 16.10
CA ILE A 186 8.38 8.00 16.01
C ILE A 186 7.89 8.60 17.33
N GLU A 187 8.73 8.60 18.37
CA GLU A 187 8.39 9.09 19.71
C GLU A 187 7.91 10.55 19.68
N ALA A 188 8.60 11.43 18.95
CA ALA A 188 8.25 12.85 18.86
C ALA A 188 6.88 13.06 18.21
N VAL A 189 6.54 12.26 17.19
CA VAL A 189 5.23 12.28 16.54
C VAL A 189 4.14 11.84 17.51
N ILE A 190 4.36 10.73 18.24
CA ILE A 190 3.40 10.22 19.24
C ILE A 190 3.15 11.28 20.33
N LYS A 191 4.20 11.91 20.86
CA LYS A 191 4.07 12.98 21.87
C LYS A 191 3.19 14.13 21.39
N GLN A 192 3.40 14.62 20.17
CA GLN A 192 2.58 15.69 19.60
C GLN A 192 1.12 15.27 19.35
N LEU A 193 0.88 14.02 18.97
CA LEU A 193 -0.48 13.50 18.78
C LEU A 193 -1.21 13.28 20.13
N CYS A 194 -0.50 12.82 21.18
CA CYS A 194 -1.06 12.72 22.53
C CYS A 194 -1.56 14.08 23.03
N ALA A 195 -0.81 15.15 22.77
CA ALA A 195 -1.19 16.53 23.13
C ALA A 195 -2.45 17.03 22.42
N GLN A 196 -2.87 16.39 21.32
CA GLN A 196 -4.14 16.64 20.63
C GLN A 196 -5.32 15.83 21.22
N ALA A 197 -5.13 15.14 22.35
CA ALA A 197 -6.11 14.28 23.00
C ALA A 197 -6.65 13.14 22.11
N LEU A 198 -5.88 12.72 21.10
CA LEU A 198 -6.21 11.57 20.25
C LEU A 198 -6.03 10.27 21.04
N GLN A 199 -6.91 9.30 20.83
CA GLN A 199 -6.75 7.96 21.40
C GLN A 199 -5.70 7.21 20.59
N ILE A 200 -4.62 6.81 21.25
CA ILE A 200 -3.46 6.18 20.62
C ILE A 200 -3.22 4.83 21.29
N GLN A 201 -2.99 3.81 20.46
CA GLN A 201 -2.55 2.50 20.90
C GLN A 201 -1.20 2.18 20.27
N LEU A 202 -0.21 1.87 21.10
CA LEU A 202 1.10 1.40 20.65
C LEU A 202 1.16 -0.11 20.77
N VAL A 203 1.58 -0.78 19.70
CA VAL A 203 1.79 -2.24 19.69
C VAL A 203 3.29 -2.51 19.67
N PHE A 204 3.84 -2.87 20.82
CA PHE A 204 5.25 -3.23 20.93
C PHE A 204 5.44 -4.70 20.55
N GLY A 205 6.28 -4.94 19.54
CA GLY A 205 6.74 -6.28 19.21
C GLY A 205 7.70 -6.84 20.27
N PRO A 206 7.91 -8.16 20.31
CA PRO A 206 8.75 -8.82 21.31
C PRO A 206 10.23 -8.39 21.30
N LYS A 207 10.72 -7.82 20.18
CA LYS A 207 12.08 -7.28 20.05
C LYS A 207 12.09 -5.75 19.90
N ALA A 208 11.05 -5.05 20.39
CA ALA A 208 11.00 -3.59 20.34
C ALA A 208 12.12 -2.96 21.19
N THR A 209 12.72 -1.88 20.70
CA THR A 209 13.76 -1.12 21.41
C THR A 209 13.38 0.36 21.52
N GLY A 210 13.95 1.08 22.48
CA GLY A 210 13.70 2.51 22.64
C GLY A 210 12.29 2.85 23.10
N THR A 211 11.71 2.02 23.95
CA THR A 211 10.32 2.12 24.40
C THR A 211 10.16 2.87 25.72
N GLU A 212 11.25 3.19 26.42
CA GLU A 212 11.28 3.67 27.79
C GLU A 212 10.50 4.97 27.97
N ASN A 213 10.72 5.94 27.08
CA ASN A 213 10.03 7.24 27.13
C ASN A 213 8.53 7.11 26.83
N LEU A 214 8.15 6.18 25.96
CA LEU A 214 6.75 5.96 25.59
C LEU A 214 5.98 5.23 26.69
N LEU A 215 6.64 4.33 27.44
CA LEU A 215 6.08 3.72 28.64
C LEU A 215 5.78 4.81 29.69
N LEU A 216 6.75 5.66 30.00
CA LEU A 216 6.56 6.79 30.92
C LEU A 216 5.45 7.74 30.45
N LEU A 217 5.41 8.02 29.14
CA LEU A 217 4.37 8.86 28.56
C LEU A 217 2.97 8.24 28.75
N SER A 218 2.84 6.91 28.63
CA SER A 218 1.56 6.21 28.81
C SER A 218 1.04 6.25 30.24
N GLU A 219 1.92 6.28 31.24
CA GLU A 219 1.55 6.44 32.65
C GLU A 219 0.97 7.84 32.94
N GLN A 220 1.34 8.83 32.13
CA GLN A 220 0.95 10.22 32.28
C GLN A 220 -0.25 10.63 31.40
N ASN A 221 -0.64 9.79 30.43
CA ASN A 221 -1.62 10.12 29.41
C ASN A 221 -2.63 8.97 29.24
N GLU A 222 -3.85 9.14 29.76
CA GLU A 222 -4.91 8.12 29.68
C GLU A 222 -5.34 7.79 28.24
N ASN A 223 -5.08 8.69 27.29
CA ASN A 223 -5.33 8.49 25.87
C ASN A 223 -4.24 7.68 25.15
N LEU A 224 -3.16 7.28 25.83
CA LEU A 224 -2.08 6.45 25.29
C LEU A 224 -2.08 5.06 25.94
N LYS A 225 -2.41 4.03 25.17
CA LYS A 225 -2.40 2.64 25.62
C LYS A 225 -1.28 1.86 24.96
N ILE A 226 -0.69 0.91 25.70
CA ILE A 226 0.37 0.04 25.18
C ILE A 226 -0.12 -1.40 25.22
N LEU A 227 0.00 -2.08 24.08
CA LEU A 227 -0.12 -3.53 23.94
C LEU A 227 1.28 -4.11 23.77
N ASN A 228 1.77 -4.81 24.80
CA ASN A 228 3.11 -5.38 24.80
C ASN A 228 3.10 -6.84 24.34
N ALA A 229 3.75 -7.11 23.21
CA ALA A 229 3.97 -8.45 22.63
C ALA A 229 2.70 -9.34 22.57
N PRO A 230 1.58 -8.86 22.00
CA PRO A 230 0.37 -9.68 21.88
C PRO A 230 0.62 -10.90 20.98
N SER A 231 -0.03 -12.02 21.29
CA SER A 231 0.09 -13.26 20.52
C SER A 231 -0.61 -13.22 19.15
N SER A 232 -1.58 -12.31 18.98
CA SER A 232 -2.29 -12.04 17.72
C SER A 232 -2.74 -10.59 17.66
N LEU A 233 -2.69 -10.01 16.47
CA LEU A 233 -3.13 -8.64 16.18
C LEU A 233 -4.45 -8.57 15.42
N ALA A 234 -5.05 -9.71 15.05
CA ALA A 234 -6.26 -9.75 14.23
C ALA A 234 -7.40 -8.91 14.82
N LYS A 235 -7.67 -9.04 16.13
CA LYS A 235 -8.68 -8.24 16.82
C LYS A 235 -8.30 -6.76 16.89
N CYS A 236 -7.04 -6.48 17.23
CA CYS A 236 -6.52 -5.10 17.32
C CYS A 236 -6.70 -4.38 15.98
N TYR A 237 -6.17 -4.94 14.90
CA TYR A 237 -6.29 -4.38 13.55
C TYR A 237 -7.74 -4.27 13.08
N GLY A 238 -8.57 -5.30 13.32
CA GLY A 238 -9.99 -5.25 12.99
C GLY A 238 -10.75 -4.13 13.70
N GLN A 239 -10.27 -3.66 14.86
CA GLN A 239 -10.86 -2.56 15.63
C GLN A 239 -10.17 -1.22 15.38
N THR A 240 -8.97 -1.19 14.81
CA THR A 240 -8.20 0.04 14.57
C THR A 240 -8.97 1.00 13.67
N GLY A 241 -9.08 2.26 14.10
CA GLY A 241 -9.64 3.36 13.30
C GLY A 241 -8.68 3.83 12.20
N LEU A 242 -7.43 4.11 12.55
CA LEU A 242 -6.34 4.36 11.60
C LEU A 242 -5.05 3.67 12.06
N PHE A 243 -4.50 2.81 11.23
CA PHE A 243 -3.19 2.21 11.46
C PHE A 243 -2.08 3.14 10.95
N VAL A 244 -0.97 3.25 11.70
CA VAL A 244 0.25 3.93 11.27
C VAL A 244 1.46 3.04 11.55
N GLY A 245 2.15 2.55 10.53
CA GLY A 245 3.23 1.59 10.78
C GLY A 245 3.98 1.04 9.58
N ALA A 246 4.93 0.16 9.88
CA ALA A 246 5.77 -0.50 8.89
C ALA A 246 5.04 -1.65 8.17
N LEU A 247 5.40 -1.92 6.90
CA LEU A 247 4.85 -3.02 6.09
C LEU A 247 5.79 -4.22 6.01
N GLY A 248 5.78 -5.05 7.05
CA GLY A 248 6.27 -6.43 6.97
C GLY A 248 5.11 -7.38 6.65
N THR A 249 4.97 -8.45 7.42
CA THR A 249 3.78 -9.34 7.38
C THR A 249 2.48 -8.58 7.64
N SER A 250 2.55 -7.45 8.35
CA SER A 250 1.44 -6.52 8.59
C SER A 250 0.72 -6.10 7.31
N LEU A 251 1.39 -6.08 6.15
CA LEU A 251 0.75 -5.85 4.85
C LEU A 251 -0.46 -6.75 4.64
N TYR A 252 -0.26 -8.07 4.77
CA TYR A 252 -1.31 -9.06 4.55
C TYR A 252 -2.32 -9.10 5.70
N GLU A 253 -1.87 -8.86 6.93
CA GLU A 253 -2.75 -8.80 8.11
C GLU A 253 -3.73 -7.63 8.03
N LEU A 254 -3.25 -6.45 7.62
CA LEU A 254 -4.07 -5.26 7.42
C LEU A 254 -4.99 -5.41 6.20
N ALA A 255 -4.54 -6.10 5.14
CA ALA A 255 -5.39 -6.47 4.00
C ALA A 255 -6.54 -7.41 4.43
N ALA A 256 -6.22 -8.47 5.16
CA ALA A 256 -7.20 -9.44 5.68
C ALA A 256 -8.18 -8.84 6.70
N THR A 257 -7.86 -7.69 7.31
CA THR A 257 -8.70 -6.93 8.24
C THR A 257 -9.26 -5.63 7.64
N LYS A 258 -9.01 -5.38 6.33
CA LYS A 258 -9.32 -4.14 5.58
C LYS A 258 -9.05 -2.87 6.39
N THR A 259 -7.97 -2.88 7.16
CA THR A 259 -7.69 -1.83 8.14
C THR A 259 -7.25 -0.54 7.44
N PRO A 260 -7.89 0.62 7.71
CA PRO A 260 -7.46 1.91 7.22
C PRO A 260 -6.02 2.16 7.67
N SER A 261 -5.12 2.50 6.75
CA SER A 261 -3.69 2.51 7.08
C SER A 261 -2.93 3.62 6.36
N LEU A 262 -2.07 4.30 7.12
CA LEU A 262 -0.89 5.01 6.65
C LEU A 262 0.32 4.12 6.91
N THR A 263 1.13 3.91 5.89
CA THR A 263 2.23 2.93 5.96
C THR A 263 3.55 3.49 5.50
N PHE A 264 4.65 2.89 5.97
CA PHE A 264 6.03 3.23 5.61
C PHE A 264 6.93 2.00 5.61
N SER A 265 8.19 2.16 5.22
CA SER A 265 9.18 1.08 5.17
C SER A 265 10.26 1.32 6.24
N LEU A 266 10.67 0.25 6.92
CA LEU A 266 11.81 0.26 7.86
C LEU A 266 13.07 -0.35 7.24
N ALA A 267 12.93 -1.11 6.17
CA ALA A 267 14.02 -1.79 5.47
C ALA A 267 13.71 -1.89 3.98
N GLN A 268 14.75 -2.07 3.17
CA GLN A 268 14.66 -2.10 1.71
C GLN A 268 13.75 -3.24 1.20
N ASN A 269 13.72 -4.38 1.88
CA ASN A 269 12.83 -5.50 1.53
C ASN A 269 11.33 -5.21 1.76
N GLN A 270 10.98 -4.07 2.36
CA GLN A 270 9.60 -3.58 2.52
C GLN A 270 9.21 -2.56 1.46
N GLU A 271 10.10 -2.25 0.50
CA GLU A 271 9.77 -1.40 -0.63
C GLU A 271 8.86 -2.13 -1.63
N ASN A 272 7.77 -1.46 -1.99
CA ASN A 272 6.75 -1.95 -2.89
C ASN A 272 6.34 -0.81 -3.83
N ARG A 273 5.94 -1.15 -5.06
CA ARG A 273 5.35 -0.15 -5.96
C ARG A 273 4.00 0.28 -5.39
N THR A 274 3.65 1.54 -5.59
CA THR A 274 2.40 2.09 -5.04
C THR A 274 1.18 1.36 -5.63
N GLU A 275 1.19 1.05 -6.92
CA GLU A 275 0.12 0.29 -7.59
C GLU A 275 -0.08 -1.13 -7.05
N ASP A 276 0.99 -1.82 -6.63
CA ASP A 276 0.89 -3.15 -6.03
C ASP A 276 0.25 -3.07 -4.64
N LEU A 277 0.61 -2.04 -3.87
CA LEU A 277 -0.01 -1.76 -2.57
C LEU A 277 -1.49 -1.40 -2.74
N GLU A 278 -1.84 -0.56 -3.70
CA GLU A 278 -3.23 -0.20 -4.03
C GLU A 278 -4.07 -1.40 -4.46
N ALA A 279 -3.49 -2.34 -5.20
CA ALA A 279 -4.18 -3.57 -5.56
C ALA A 279 -4.63 -4.35 -4.31
N LEU A 280 -3.85 -4.29 -3.23
CA LEU A 280 -4.17 -4.81 -1.90
C LEU A 280 -4.96 -3.82 -1.02
N GLY A 281 -5.42 -2.70 -1.61
CA GLY A 281 -6.18 -1.61 -0.98
C GLY A 281 -5.34 -0.60 -0.19
N HIS A 282 -4.01 -0.65 -0.22
CA HIS A 282 -3.12 0.20 0.58
C HIS A 282 -2.75 1.47 -0.19
N TYR A 283 -3.63 2.47 -0.17
CA TYR A 283 -3.45 3.72 -0.92
C TYR A 283 -2.44 4.70 -0.29
N PHE A 284 -2.32 4.71 1.04
CA PHE A 284 -1.47 5.69 1.74
C PHE A 284 -0.16 5.05 2.21
N HIS A 285 0.83 5.05 1.32
CA HIS A 285 2.19 4.60 1.59
C HIS A 285 3.24 5.68 1.29
N ILE A 286 4.12 5.93 2.26
CA ILE A 286 5.25 6.86 2.18
C ILE A 286 6.47 6.14 2.75
N SER A 287 7.32 5.60 1.87
CA SER A 287 8.45 4.73 2.25
C SER A 287 9.36 5.36 3.29
N ASP A 288 9.65 6.65 3.15
CA ASP A 288 10.60 7.43 3.94
C ASP A 288 9.94 8.32 5.02
N LEU A 289 8.69 8.03 5.41
CA LEU A 289 7.89 8.88 6.33
C LEU A 289 8.66 9.32 7.60
N LEU A 290 9.46 8.44 8.17
CA LEU A 290 10.22 8.69 9.41
C LEU A 290 11.40 9.66 9.23
N SER A 291 11.78 9.96 7.99
CA SER A 291 12.84 10.94 7.68
C SER A 291 12.30 12.37 7.58
N LEU A 292 10.98 12.53 7.52
CA LEU A 292 10.32 13.81 7.32
C LEU A 292 10.22 14.61 8.63
N PRO A 293 10.11 15.95 8.57
CA PRO A 293 9.88 16.78 9.75
C PRO A 293 8.64 16.32 10.54
N VAL A 294 8.76 16.28 11.87
CA VAL A 294 7.73 15.77 12.79
C VAL A 294 6.38 16.44 12.54
N GLU A 295 6.37 17.75 12.33
CA GLU A 295 5.15 18.55 12.12
C GLU A 295 4.42 18.15 10.84
N LYS A 296 5.18 17.79 9.78
CA LYS A 296 4.59 17.30 8.52
C LYS A 296 3.94 15.94 8.72
N VAL A 297 4.59 15.05 9.45
CA VAL A 297 4.07 13.69 9.75
C VAL A 297 2.83 13.78 10.63
N VAL A 298 2.88 14.58 11.71
CA VAL A 298 1.74 14.82 12.60
C VAL A 298 0.55 15.38 11.84
N ARG A 299 0.76 16.41 11.00
CA ARG A 299 -0.31 16.99 10.17
C ARG A 299 -0.93 15.95 9.24
N LEU A 300 -0.12 15.13 8.58
CA LEU A 300 -0.63 14.07 7.71
C LEU A 300 -1.47 13.06 8.49
N ILE A 301 -0.95 12.53 9.61
CA ILE A 301 -1.66 11.56 10.44
C ILE A 301 -2.99 12.14 10.91
N THR A 302 -3.00 13.39 11.39
CA THR A 302 -4.24 14.08 11.82
C THR A 302 -5.23 14.24 10.66
N THR A 303 -4.77 14.59 9.46
CA THR A 303 -5.64 14.66 8.26
C THR A 303 -6.25 13.29 7.96
N LEU A 304 -5.43 12.25 7.81
CA LEU A 304 -5.93 10.90 7.50
C LEU A 304 -6.83 10.36 8.61
N TYR A 305 -6.54 10.68 9.87
CA TYR A 305 -7.40 10.30 10.99
C TYR A 305 -8.77 10.96 10.90
N LYS A 306 -8.87 12.26 10.57
CA LYS A 306 -10.16 12.93 10.37
C LYS A 306 -10.98 12.28 9.26
N HIS A 307 -10.32 11.84 8.19
CA HIS A 307 -10.92 11.22 7.01
C HIS A 307 -10.91 9.67 7.04
N ARG A 308 -10.69 9.05 8.21
CA ARG A 308 -10.51 7.59 8.34
C ARG A 308 -11.68 6.76 7.79
N ALA A 309 -12.91 7.27 7.82
CA ALA A 309 -14.07 6.59 7.24
C ALA A 309 -13.99 6.50 5.71
N GLU A 310 -13.47 7.54 5.06
CA GLU A 310 -13.25 7.55 3.61
C GLU A 310 -12.09 6.62 3.23
N ILE A 311 -11.05 6.56 4.06
CA ILE A 311 -9.93 5.63 3.89
C ILE A 311 -10.40 4.19 4.10
N GLU A 312 -11.29 3.94 5.06
CA GLU A 312 -11.91 2.64 5.27
C GLU A 312 -12.70 2.18 4.05
N ALA A 313 -13.45 3.08 3.41
CA ALA A 313 -14.21 2.75 2.20
C ALA A 313 -13.30 2.23 1.08
N LEU A 314 -12.09 2.80 0.90
CA LEU A 314 -11.10 2.31 -0.07
C LEU A 314 -10.64 0.88 0.20
N ARG A 315 -10.71 0.42 1.45
CA ARG A 315 -10.29 -0.92 1.84
C ARG A 315 -11.36 -1.97 1.53
N GLN A 316 -12.58 -1.57 1.16
CA GLN A 316 -13.70 -2.50 0.97
C GLN A 316 -13.66 -3.30 -0.32
N THR A 317 -13.08 -2.72 -1.37
CA THR A 317 -13.05 -3.29 -2.73
C THR A 317 -11.63 -3.37 -3.30
N PRO A 318 -10.67 -4.04 -2.62
CA PRO A 318 -9.34 -4.21 -3.18
C PRO A 318 -9.39 -5.14 -4.39
N LYS A 319 -8.54 -4.87 -5.39
CA LYS A 319 -8.41 -5.69 -6.60
C LYS A 319 -7.90 -7.09 -6.28
N VAL A 320 -7.09 -7.21 -5.24
CA VAL A 320 -6.47 -8.44 -4.76
C VAL A 320 -6.89 -8.67 -3.32
N GLN A 321 -7.58 -9.78 -3.08
CA GLN A 321 -8.13 -10.12 -1.78
C GLN A 321 -7.14 -10.95 -0.97
N VAL A 322 -7.11 -10.74 0.34
CA VAL A 322 -6.39 -11.58 1.30
C VAL A 322 -7.41 -12.14 2.28
N ASP A 323 -7.66 -13.45 2.22
CA ASP A 323 -8.72 -14.11 2.98
C ASP A 323 -8.23 -14.87 4.23
N GLY A 324 -6.92 -14.80 4.50
CA GLY A 324 -6.26 -15.49 5.62
C GLY A 324 -6.12 -17.01 5.44
N ARG A 325 -6.50 -17.59 4.29
CA ARG A 325 -6.46 -19.05 4.06
C ARG A 325 -5.14 -19.56 3.46
N GLY A 326 -4.12 -18.73 3.36
CA GLY A 326 -2.84 -19.10 2.75
C GLY A 326 -2.17 -20.30 3.42
N ALA A 327 -2.17 -20.37 4.75
CA ALA A 327 -1.64 -21.52 5.50
C ALA A 327 -2.29 -22.84 5.06
N LYS A 328 -3.62 -22.84 4.90
CA LYS A 328 -4.38 -23.99 4.43
C LYS A 328 -4.03 -24.37 3.00
N ARG A 329 -3.96 -23.40 2.09
CA ARG A 329 -3.59 -23.65 0.69
C ARG A 329 -2.20 -24.30 0.57
N VAL A 330 -1.22 -23.78 1.32
CA VAL A 330 0.15 -24.33 1.33
C VAL A 330 0.17 -25.73 1.96
N ALA A 331 -0.55 -25.95 3.07
CA ALA A 331 -0.68 -27.26 3.69
C ALA A 331 -1.29 -28.30 2.74
N ASP A 332 -2.36 -27.94 2.04
CA ASP A 332 -3.04 -28.80 1.06
C ASP A 332 -2.11 -29.18 -0.10
N TYR A 333 -1.29 -28.23 -0.58
CA TYR A 333 -0.26 -28.50 -1.59
C TYR A 333 0.78 -29.51 -1.08
N LEU A 334 1.34 -29.30 0.11
CA LEU A 334 2.34 -30.20 0.70
C LEU A 334 1.79 -31.62 0.91
N LEU A 335 0.50 -31.76 1.18
CA LEU A 335 -0.12 -33.06 1.44
C LEU A 335 -0.56 -33.81 0.18
N ASN A 336 -1.09 -33.09 -0.81
CA ASN A 336 -1.77 -33.72 -1.94
C ASN A 336 -1.08 -33.49 -3.29
N ASN A 337 0.01 -32.70 -3.34
CA ASN A 337 0.60 -32.14 -4.57
C ASN A 337 -0.46 -31.51 -5.50
N LYS A 338 -1.60 -31.06 -4.94
CA LYS A 338 -2.62 -30.34 -5.68
C LYS A 338 -2.40 -28.86 -5.43
N SER A 339 -1.73 -28.18 -6.36
CA SER A 339 -2.03 -26.78 -6.54
C SER A 339 -3.34 -26.74 -7.32
N ASP A 340 -4.46 -26.58 -6.64
CA ASP A 340 -5.54 -25.86 -7.29
C ASP A 340 -4.90 -24.50 -7.61
N LEU A 341 -4.51 -24.31 -8.88
CA LEU A 341 -3.97 -23.05 -9.40
C LEU A 341 -5.10 -22.04 -9.28
N LEU A 342 -5.32 -21.55 -8.08
CA LEU A 342 -6.15 -20.40 -7.83
C LEU A 342 -5.33 -19.27 -8.42
N VAL A 343 -5.63 -18.88 -9.66
CA VAL A 343 -5.25 -17.54 -10.10
C VAL A 343 -5.99 -16.61 -9.14
N ASN A 344 -5.29 -15.69 -8.49
CA ASN A 344 -5.96 -14.60 -7.79
C ASN A 344 -6.95 -14.00 -8.79
N GLU A 345 -8.24 -14.26 -8.62
CA GLU A 345 -9.25 -13.59 -9.42
C GLU A 345 -9.06 -12.12 -9.13
N MET A 346 -8.53 -11.38 -10.12
CA MET A 346 -8.50 -9.94 -10.05
C MET A 346 -9.95 -9.52 -9.92
N GLY A 347 -10.31 -9.06 -8.73
CA GLY A 347 -11.62 -8.47 -8.51
C GLY A 347 -11.78 -7.34 -9.51
N THR A 348 -12.99 -7.20 -10.07
CA THR A 348 -13.35 -5.96 -10.73
C THR A 348 -13.11 -4.83 -9.73
N SER A 349 -12.30 -3.84 -10.11
CA SER A 349 -12.04 -2.63 -9.31
C SER A 349 -13.33 -2.09 -8.71
N GLY A 350 -13.24 -1.45 -7.55
CA GLY A 350 -14.37 -0.79 -6.89
C GLY A 350 -15.17 0.10 -7.85
N VAL A 351 -16.39 0.45 -7.43
CA VAL A 351 -17.26 1.36 -8.16
C VAL A 351 -16.47 2.66 -8.41
N LEU A 352 -16.00 2.84 -9.65
CA LEU A 352 -15.35 4.06 -10.09
C LEU A 352 -16.30 5.24 -9.84
N GLY A 353 -15.74 6.45 -9.72
CA GLY A 353 -16.56 7.65 -9.52
C GLY A 353 -17.69 7.77 -10.56
N GLU A 354 -18.76 8.47 -10.19
CA GLU A 354 -19.95 8.62 -11.02
C GLU A 354 -19.59 9.20 -12.39
N VAL A 355 -20.03 8.52 -13.46
CA VAL A 355 -19.93 9.05 -14.83
C VAL A 355 -20.91 10.21 -14.96
N VAL A 356 -20.38 11.43 -15.02
CA VAL A 356 -21.17 12.66 -15.13
C VAL A 356 -21.53 12.97 -16.57
N THR A 357 -20.77 12.47 -17.55
CA THR A 357 -21.08 12.66 -18.97
C THR A 357 -20.50 11.52 -19.80
N GLU A 358 -21.34 10.87 -20.59
CA GLU A 358 -20.89 10.00 -21.69
C GLU A 358 -20.72 10.86 -22.95
N ILE A 359 -19.49 10.91 -23.50
CA ILE A 359 -19.19 11.66 -24.73
C ILE A 359 -19.35 10.75 -25.95
N SER A 360 -18.95 9.49 -25.82
CA SER A 360 -19.13 8.43 -26.81
C SER A 360 -19.17 7.06 -26.14
N SER A 361 -19.30 5.98 -26.93
CA SER A 361 -19.22 4.60 -26.41
C SER A 361 -17.86 4.24 -25.81
N SER A 362 -16.80 5.00 -26.11
CA SER A 362 -15.45 4.76 -25.60
C SER A 362 -14.90 5.90 -24.74
N ILE A 363 -15.52 7.09 -24.75
CA ILE A 363 -15.05 8.26 -24.01
C ILE A 363 -16.13 8.73 -23.03
N SER A 364 -15.74 8.84 -21.76
CA SER A 364 -16.59 9.33 -20.69
C SER A 364 -15.83 10.34 -19.83
N VAL A 365 -16.58 11.16 -19.10
CA VAL A 365 -16.05 11.97 -18.00
C VAL A 365 -16.72 11.51 -16.73
N ARG A 366 -15.91 11.16 -15.74
CA ARG A 366 -16.38 10.84 -14.39
C ARG A 366 -15.81 11.78 -13.35
N GLN A 367 -16.52 11.94 -12.24
CA GLN A 367 -15.95 12.58 -11.07
C GLN A 367 -14.78 11.74 -10.53
N ILE A 368 -13.71 12.39 -10.07
CA ILE A 368 -12.64 11.66 -9.38
C ILE A 368 -13.14 11.12 -8.04
N CYS A 369 -12.60 10.00 -7.60
CA CYS A 369 -12.86 9.43 -6.29
C CYS A 369 -11.54 9.20 -5.55
N ASN A 370 -11.60 8.77 -4.29
CA ASN A 370 -10.40 8.59 -3.47
C ASN A 370 -9.44 7.50 -4.02
N GLU A 371 -9.90 6.62 -4.92
CA GLU A 371 -9.02 5.66 -5.61
C GLU A 371 -8.06 6.38 -6.58
N ASP A 372 -8.40 7.60 -7.03
CA ASP A 372 -7.56 8.41 -7.92
C ASP A 372 -6.42 9.15 -7.21
N VAL A 373 -6.31 9.08 -5.88
CA VAL A 373 -5.40 9.93 -5.11
C VAL A 373 -3.96 9.86 -5.63
N ASN A 374 -3.45 8.68 -5.93
CA ASN A 374 -2.07 8.51 -6.37
C ASN A 374 -1.93 8.66 -7.89
N SER A 375 -2.87 8.17 -8.68
CA SER A 375 -2.83 8.34 -10.15
C SER A 375 -2.92 9.81 -10.54
N TYR A 376 -3.74 10.60 -9.83
CA TYR A 376 -3.79 12.06 -9.98
C TYR A 376 -2.45 12.71 -9.65
N LEU A 377 -1.81 12.34 -8.54
CA LEU A 377 -0.50 12.87 -8.15
C LEU A 377 0.58 12.51 -9.17
N ASN A 378 0.62 11.24 -9.59
CA ASN A 378 1.56 10.74 -10.57
C ASN A 378 1.41 11.51 -11.88
N ALA A 379 0.18 11.64 -12.39
CA ALA A 379 -0.15 12.42 -13.57
C ALA A 379 0.31 13.88 -13.42
N ARG A 380 -0.02 14.54 -12.30
CA ARG A 380 0.38 15.93 -12.05
C ARG A 380 1.91 16.10 -12.04
N ASN A 381 2.64 15.15 -11.45
CA ASN A 381 4.09 15.18 -11.28
C ASN A 381 4.86 14.69 -12.52
N ARG A 382 4.19 14.33 -13.61
CA ARG A 382 4.85 13.99 -14.88
C ARG A 382 5.65 15.18 -15.38
N ASP A 383 6.86 14.91 -15.85
CA ASP A 383 7.77 15.96 -16.31
C ASP A 383 7.14 16.75 -17.47
N GLU A 384 6.38 16.11 -18.37
CA GLU A 384 5.68 16.79 -19.49
C GLU A 384 4.59 17.78 -19.05
N ASN A 385 4.03 17.58 -17.84
CA ASN A 385 3.01 18.45 -17.29
C ASN A 385 3.63 19.60 -16.49
N MET A 386 4.61 19.31 -15.65
CA MET A 386 5.14 20.27 -14.67
C MET A 386 5.73 21.52 -15.30
N TRP A 387 6.51 21.42 -16.39
CA TRP A 387 7.20 22.59 -16.97
C TRP A 387 6.25 23.66 -17.53
N ARG A 388 4.97 23.34 -17.71
CA ARG A 388 3.93 24.25 -18.22
C ARG A 388 2.98 24.76 -17.14
N MET A 389 3.14 24.33 -15.90
CA MET A 389 2.29 24.71 -14.76
C MET A 389 2.84 25.94 -14.02
N THR A 390 1.99 26.58 -13.21
CA THR A 390 2.42 27.65 -12.30
C THR A 390 3.31 27.14 -11.17
N VAL A 391 3.12 25.87 -10.75
CA VAL A 391 4.01 25.16 -9.83
C VAL A 391 4.75 24.09 -10.63
N THR A 392 6.04 24.30 -10.87
CA THR A 392 6.90 23.39 -11.64
C THR A 392 7.56 22.31 -10.79
N ASP A 393 7.59 22.48 -9.47
CA ASP A 393 8.21 21.50 -8.56
C ASP A 393 7.31 20.27 -8.37
N LYS A 394 7.95 19.10 -8.20
CA LYS A 394 7.27 17.86 -7.81
C LYS A 394 6.59 18.04 -6.45
N ILE A 395 5.31 17.70 -6.37
CA ILE A 395 4.57 17.71 -5.11
C ILE A 395 4.86 16.41 -4.39
N SER A 396 5.25 16.50 -3.11
CA SER A 396 5.48 15.33 -2.26
C SER A 396 4.15 14.62 -1.95
N LYS A 397 4.19 13.31 -1.69
CA LYS A 397 3.00 12.54 -1.26
C LYS A 397 2.36 13.12 0.01
N VAL A 398 3.18 13.58 0.97
CA VAL A 398 2.66 14.20 2.20
C VAL A 398 1.85 15.46 1.91
N ASP A 399 2.40 16.35 1.09
CA ASP A 399 1.71 17.60 0.76
C ASP A 399 0.47 17.32 -0.09
N HIS A 400 0.55 16.35 -1.02
CA HIS A 400 -0.57 15.90 -1.83
C HIS A 400 -1.71 15.31 -1.00
N TYR A 401 -1.44 14.35 -0.10
CA TYR A 401 -2.51 13.74 0.70
C TYR A 401 -3.18 14.76 1.62
N ASN A 402 -2.40 15.69 2.19
CA ASN A 402 -2.98 16.80 2.95
C ASN A 402 -3.85 17.71 2.08
N TRP A 403 -3.42 18.02 0.85
CA TRP A 403 -4.22 18.79 -0.10
C TRP A 403 -5.48 18.03 -0.52
N TRP A 404 -5.36 16.74 -0.85
CA TRP A 404 -6.42 15.88 -1.37
C TRP A 404 -7.67 15.88 -0.51
N PHE A 405 -7.50 15.78 0.81
CA PHE A 405 -8.62 15.75 1.76
C PHE A 405 -9.11 17.13 2.22
N ASN A 406 -8.32 18.20 2.02
CA ASN A 406 -8.64 19.55 2.50
C ASN A 406 -8.88 20.56 1.37
N ASN A 407 -9.11 20.10 0.14
CA ASN A 407 -9.44 20.98 -0.98
C ASN A 407 -10.94 20.91 -1.32
N ALA A 408 -11.46 21.98 -1.91
CA ALA A 408 -12.84 22.07 -2.39
C ALA A 408 -12.91 22.06 -3.93
N ARG A 409 -11.91 21.48 -4.59
CA ARG A 409 -11.79 21.52 -6.04
C ARG A 409 -12.76 20.51 -6.65
N GLN A 410 -13.59 20.97 -7.59
CA GLN A 410 -14.36 20.06 -8.42
C GLN A 410 -13.44 19.47 -9.48
N SER A 411 -13.20 18.17 -9.39
CA SER A 411 -12.22 17.48 -10.23
C SER A 411 -12.85 16.26 -10.87
N TYR A 412 -12.46 16.02 -12.11
CA TYR A 412 -13.00 14.99 -12.98
C TYR A 412 -11.85 14.37 -13.78
N VAL A 413 -12.12 13.23 -14.38
CA VAL A 413 -11.19 12.55 -15.28
C VAL A 413 -11.92 12.17 -16.56
N LEU A 414 -11.35 12.57 -17.69
CA LEU A 414 -11.70 12.07 -19.00
C LEU A 414 -11.06 10.70 -19.17
N GLU A 415 -11.87 9.70 -19.47
CA GLU A 415 -11.42 8.31 -19.66
C GLU A 415 -11.64 7.85 -21.10
N HIS A 416 -10.78 6.95 -21.56
CA HIS A 416 -10.98 6.20 -22.79
C HIS A 416 -10.93 4.70 -22.50
N ASN A 417 -12.06 4.02 -22.72
CA ASN A 417 -12.28 2.61 -22.33
C ASN A 417 -11.91 2.35 -20.85
N GLY A 418 -12.32 3.26 -19.95
CA GLY A 418 -12.06 3.18 -18.51
C GLY A 418 -10.62 3.50 -18.08
N LYS A 419 -9.73 3.92 -19.00
CA LYS A 419 -8.38 4.38 -18.67
C LYS A 419 -8.34 5.90 -18.60
N ALA A 420 -7.77 6.44 -17.52
CA ALA A 420 -7.57 7.88 -17.36
C ALA A 420 -6.71 8.48 -18.48
N LEU A 421 -7.25 9.47 -19.19
CA LEU A 421 -6.54 10.26 -20.21
C LEU A 421 -6.16 11.64 -19.67
N ILE A 422 -7.12 12.40 -19.14
CA ILE A 422 -6.91 13.78 -18.71
C ILE A 422 -7.62 14.02 -17.39
N TYR A 423 -6.88 14.49 -16.39
CA TYR A 423 -7.50 15.06 -15.19
C TYR A 423 -7.83 16.53 -15.47
N VAL A 424 -9.07 16.92 -15.17
CA VAL A 424 -9.59 18.27 -15.38
C VAL A 424 -10.28 18.74 -14.11
N TRP A 425 -10.13 20.02 -13.81
CA TRP A 425 -10.70 20.59 -12.61
C TRP A 425 -11.12 22.03 -12.80
N HIS A 426 -12.09 22.46 -12.01
CA HIS A 426 -12.52 23.85 -11.92
C HIS A 426 -12.91 24.23 -10.49
N GLN A 427 -12.90 25.53 -10.24
CA GLN A 427 -13.31 26.17 -9.02
C GLN A 427 -14.05 27.46 -9.34
N ILE A 428 -14.74 27.97 -8.33
CA ILE A 428 -15.60 29.13 -8.44
C ILE A 428 -15.25 30.05 -7.31
N CYS A 429 -15.14 31.34 -7.62
CA CYS A 429 -15.07 32.40 -6.62
C CYS A 429 -16.06 33.49 -6.97
N GLU A 430 -16.85 33.90 -5.99
CA GLU A 430 -17.73 35.05 -6.12
C GLU A 430 -16.94 36.32 -5.77
N HIS A 431 -17.06 37.36 -6.61
CA HIS A 431 -16.47 38.66 -6.33
C HIS A 431 -17.39 39.81 -6.75
N GLU A 432 -17.92 40.50 -5.74
CA GLU A 432 -18.93 41.58 -5.89
C GLU A 432 -20.21 41.10 -6.59
N GLY A 433 -20.73 39.94 -6.19
CA GLY A 433 -21.96 39.37 -6.75
C GLY A 433 -21.83 38.76 -8.16
N GLN A 434 -20.62 38.67 -8.69
CA GLN A 434 -20.32 38.00 -9.96
C GLN A 434 -19.53 36.71 -9.70
N ASP A 435 -19.99 35.61 -10.30
CA ASP A 435 -19.29 34.34 -10.29
C ASP A 435 -18.14 34.35 -11.31
N TYR A 436 -16.95 33.98 -10.83
CA TYR A 436 -15.78 33.76 -11.67
C TYR A 436 -15.36 32.30 -11.57
N LEU A 437 -15.18 31.66 -12.73
CA LEU A 437 -14.68 30.29 -12.83
C LEU A 437 -13.22 30.29 -13.23
N TYR A 438 -12.48 29.35 -12.69
CA TYR A 438 -11.10 29.10 -13.11
C TYR A 438 -10.79 27.62 -12.96
N GLY A 439 -9.87 27.13 -13.77
CA GLY A 439 -9.62 25.70 -13.85
C GLY A 439 -8.38 25.36 -14.64
N GLY A 440 -8.16 24.06 -14.80
CA GLY A 440 -7.07 23.55 -15.60
C GLY A 440 -7.20 22.06 -15.82
N TRP A 441 -6.30 21.53 -16.63
CA TRP A 441 -6.22 20.12 -16.92
C TRP A 441 -4.78 19.70 -17.17
N PHE A 442 -4.50 18.40 -17.04
CA PHE A 442 -3.19 17.82 -17.32
C PHE A 442 -3.33 16.36 -17.75
N ALA A 443 -2.39 15.89 -18.56
CA ALA A 443 -2.42 14.54 -19.11
C ALA A 443 -2.10 13.49 -18.05
N ALA A 444 -2.86 12.40 -18.04
CA ALA A 444 -2.59 11.22 -17.22
C ALA A 444 -1.62 10.24 -17.91
N CYS A 445 -1.66 10.17 -19.24
CA CYS A 445 -0.85 9.28 -20.06
C CYS A 445 -0.34 9.97 -21.33
N ASP A 446 0.55 9.30 -22.06
CA ASP A 446 1.13 9.78 -23.33
C ASP A 446 0.17 9.67 -24.53
N ASP A 447 -0.94 8.97 -24.36
CA ASP A 447 -1.96 8.78 -25.42
C ASP A 447 -2.83 10.04 -25.65
N VAL A 448 -2.59 11.12 -24.90
CA VAL A 448 -3.32 12.38 -25.03
C VAL A 448 -2.89 13.11 -26.30
N ASN A 449 -3.86 13.33 -27.20
CA ASN A 449 -3.66 14.08 -28.44
C ASN A 449 -4.51 15.36 -28.45
N PHE A 450 -4.39 16.13 -29.55
CA PHE A 450 -5.13 17.38 -29.75
C PHE A 450 -6.64 17.23 -29.58
N ALA A 451 -7.22 16.15 -30.11
CA ALA A 451 -8.65 15.92 -30.05
C ALA A 451 -9.11 15.70 -28.60
N HIS A 452 -8.36 14.94 -27.80
CA HIS A 452 -8.68 14.72 -26.38
C HIS A 452 -8.67 16.05 -25.59
N ALA A 453 -7.67 16.89 -25.82
CA ALA A 453 -7.57 18.20 -25.16
C ALA A 453 -8.67 19.19 -25.61
N GLN A 454 -9.10 19.13 -26.87
CA GLN A 454 -10.27 19.89 -27.30
C GLN A 454 -11.55 19.35 -26.64
N ILE A 455 -11.76 18.02 -26.66
CA ILE A 455 -12.94 17.38 -26.05
C ILE A 455 -13.09 17.78 -24.58
N VAL A 456 -12.02 17.72 -23.79
CA VAL A 456 -12.10 18.02 -22.35
C VAL A 456 -12.37 19.50 -22.09
N LEU A 457 -11.81 20.41 -22.89
CA LEU A 457 -12.05 21.85 -22.75
C LEU A 457 -13.49 22.19 -23.15
N ASP A 458 -13.94 21.70 -24.30
CA ASP A 458 -15.31 21.89 -24.80
C ASP A 458 -16.30 21.33 -23.77
N TRP A 459 -16.03 20.15 -23.21
CA TRP A 459 -16.82 19.57 -22.13
C TRP A 459 -16.84 20.48 -20.89
N GLN A 460 -15.68 20.91 -20.39
CA GLN A 460 -15.57 21.70 -19.17
C GLN A 460 -16.35 23.02 -19.29
N LEU A 461 -16.18 23.74 -20.40
CA LEU A 461 -16.86 25.02 -20.63
C LEU A 461 -18.38 24.82 -20.74
N ASN A 462 -18.84 23.80 -21.47
CA ASN A 462 -20.27 23.52 -21.62
C ASN A 462 -20.92 23.01 -20.32
N TYR A 463 -20.21 22.17 -19.57
CA TYR A 463 -20.67 21.65 -18.29
C TYR A 463 -20.83 22.79 -17.29
N CYS A 464 -19.83 23.65 -17.16
CA CYS A 464 -19.91 24.80 -16.26
C CYS A 464 -20.91 25.86 -16.73
N ALA A 465 -21.07 26.12 -18.03
CA ALA A 465 -22.07 27.06 -18.52
C ALA A 465 -23.52 26.64 -18.20
N LYS A 466 -23.79 25.34 -18.05
CA LYS A 466 -25.10 24.85 -17.59
C LYS A 466 -25.34 25.12 -16.10
N LEU A 467 -24.29 25.09 -15.29
CA LEU A 467 -24.36 25.29 -13.84
C LEU A 467 -24.25 26.76 -13.45
N TYR A 468 -23.47 27.54 -14.22
CA TYR A 468 -23.10 28.94 -13.99
C TYR A 468 -23.25 29.71 -15.31
N PRO A 469 -24.48 29.96 -15.78
CA PRO A 469 -24.73 30.57 -17.08
C PRO A 469 -24.12 31.97 -17.23
N ASP A 470 -24.07 32.73 -16.13
CA ASP A 470 -23.51 34.09 -16.09
C ASP A 470 -22.04 34.12 -15.65
N GLY A 471 -21.41 32.96 -15.48
CA GLY A 471 -20.06 32.85 -14.94
C GLY A 471 -18.98 33.33 -15.91
N ILE A 472 -18.04 34.13 -15.42
CA ILE A 472 -16.88 34.61 -16.20
C ILE A 472 -15.70 33.68 -15.97
N TRP A 473 -15.14 33.10 -17.04
CA TRP A 473 -13.95 32.28 -16.93
C TRP A 473 -12.68 33.14 -16.91
N LEU A 474 -11.77 32.83 -15.99
CA LEU A 474 -10.44 33.42 -15.85
C LEU A 474 -9.37 32.33 -15.98
N ALA A 475 -8.32 32.60 -16.75
CA ALA A 475 -7.21 31.67 -16.91
C ALA A 475 -5.88 32.38 -17.12
N VAL A 476 -4.80 31.69 -16.76
CA VAL A 476 -3.42 32.04 -17.13
C VAL A 476 -2.85 30.94 -18.01
N ILE A 477 -2.24 31.32 -19.13
CA ILE A 477 -1.70 30.38 -20.11
C ILE A 477 -0.25 30.74 -20.40
N ASN A 478 0.67 29.80 -20.21
CA ASN A 478 2.08 30.03 -20.53
C ASN A 478 2.24 30.46 -22.00
N LYS A 479 2.98 31.54 -22.27
CA LYS A 479 3.15 32.11 -23.61
C LYS A 479 3.81 31.16 -24.61
N ASP A 480 4.67 30.26 -24.14
CA ASP A 480 5.34 29.27 -24.98
C ASP A 480 4.44 28.08 -25.32
N ASN A 481 3.31 27.92 -24.62
CA ASN A 481 2.32 26.89 -24.91
C ASN A 481 1.38 27.31 -26.05
N ARG A 482 1.93 27.40 -27.27
CA ARG A 482 1.19 27.82 -28.48
C ARG A 482 -0.10 27.03 -28.68
N PHE A 483 -0.06 25.74 -28.39
CA PHE A 483 -1.21 24.84 -28.51
C PHE A 483 -2.38 25.27 -27.61
N VAL A 484 -2.15 25.44 -26.30
CA VAL A 484 -3.22 25.81 -25.37
C VAL A 484 -3.71 27.23 -25.60
N ASN A 485 -2.84 28.15 -26.04
CA ASN A 485 -3.24 29.50 -26.44
C ASN A 485 -4.21 29.48 -27.64
N LEU A 486 -3.89 28.74 -28.71
CA LEU A 486 -4.77 28.61 -29.87
C LEU A 486 -6.11 27.96 -29.52
N LEU A 487 -6.07 26.92 -28.67
CA LEU A 487 -7.27 26.22 -28.24
C LEU A 487 -8.21 27.15 -27.46
N ASN A 488 -7.70 27.89 -26.48
CA ASN A 488 -8.52 28.84 -25.70
C ASN A 488 -9.03 30.00 -26.56
N GLN A 489 -8.22 30.51 -27.50
CA GLN A 489 -8.66 31.56 -28.42
C GLN A 489 -9.83 31.08 -29.29
N LYS A 490 -9.79 29.83 -29.78
CA LYS A 490 -10.89 29.22 -30.54
C LYS A 490 -12.16 29.12 -29.69
N GLU A 491 -12.03 28.79 -28.41
CA GLU A 491 -13.15 28.75 -27.45
C GLU A 491 -13.61 30.15 -26.98
N GLY A 492 -13.04 31.23 -27.53
CA GLY A 492 -13.50 32.59 -27.29
C GLY A 492 -12.91 33.26 -26.04
N PHE A 493 -11.78 32.76 -25.54
CA PHE A 493 -11.00 33.51 -24.54
C PHE A 493 -10.28 34.70 -25.21
N THR A 494 -10.30 35.84 -24.53
CA THR A 494 -9.65 37.08 -24.94
C THR A 494 -8.71 37.59 -23.86
N GLY A 495 -7.67 38.32 -24.25
CA GLY A 495 -6.74 38.94 -23.30
C GLY A 495 -7.45 39.91 -22.35
N LEU A 496 -7.17 39.80 -21.05
CA LEU A 496 -7.70 40.71 -20.04
C LEU A 496 -6.96 42.05 -20.10
N ILE A 497 -7.72 43.14 -19.93
CA ILE A 497 -7.15 44.49 -19.93
C ILE A 497 -6.41 44.71 -18.60
N GLU A 498 -5.15 45.13 -18.67
CA GLU A 498 -4.36 45.43 -17.47
C GLU A 498 -5.04 46.53 -16.63
N GLY A 499 -5.15 46.29 -15.33
CA GLY A 499 -5.88 47.17 -14.40
C GLY A 499 -7.39 46.96 -14.34
N SER A 500 -7.97 46.09 -15.16
CA SER A 500 -9.38 45.66 -14.99
C SER A 500 -9.59 44.85 -13.71
N LYS A 501 -10.85 44.78 -13.24
CA LYS A 501 -11.25 43.95 -12.10
C LYS A 501 -10.88 42.48 -12.32
N GLU A 502 -11.16 41.97 -13.52
CA GLU A 502 -10.89 40.60 -13.95
C GLU A 502 -9.39 40.30 -13.93
N TYR A 503 -8.56 41.24 -14.41
CA TYR A 503 -7.11 41.10 -14.40
C TYR A 503 -6.57 41.02 -12.97
N ALA A 504 -6.99 41.96 -12.11
CA ALA A 504 -6.59 41.97 -10.70
C ALA A 504 -7.08 40.74 -9.93
N LEU A 505 -8.27 40.23 -10.24
CA LEU A 505 -8.77 38.98 -9.67
C LEU A 505 -7.95 37.77 -10.17
N THR A 506 -7.63 37.72 -11.45
CA THR A 506 -6.79 36.65 -12.03
C THR A 506 -5.40 36.62 -11.40
N GLN A 507 -4.79 37.78 -11.15
CA GLN A 507 -3.50 37.86 -10.42
C GLN A 507 -3.60 37.33 -8.99
N ARG A 508 -4.72 37.57 -8.30
CA ARG A 508 -4.95 37.03 -6.95
C ARG A 508 -5.12 35.51 -6.96
N ILE A 509 -5.90 34.99 -7.91
CA ILE A 509 -6.15 33.55 -8.06
C ILE A 509 -4.86 32.81 -8.44
N PHE A 510 -4.12 33.37 -9.39
CA PHE A 510 -2.87 32.80 -9.93
C PHE A 510 -1.66 33.62 -9.48
N ALA A 511 -1.47 33.76 -8.17
CA ALA A 511 -0.42 34.61 -7.58
C ALA A 511 1.01 34.26 -8.02
N GLN A 512 1.24 33.07 -8.56
CA GLN A 512 2.53 32.60 -9.08
C GLN A 512 2.72 32.84 -10.58
N ALA A 513 1.68 33.27 -11.31
CA ALA A 513 1.76 33.52 -12.73
C ALA A 513 2.27 34.95 -12.99
N ASP A 514 3.48 35.06 -13.54
CA ASP A 514 4.06 36.34 -13.93
C ASP A 514 3.57 36.76 -15.32
N ALA A 515 3.15 38.02 -15.48
CA ALA A 515 2.65 38.56 -16.75
C ALA A 515 3.69 38.57 -17.88
N SER A 516 4.98 38.48 -17.58
CA SER A 516 6.04 38.30 -18.57
C SER A 516 6.00 36.90 -19.20
N ALA A 517 5.65 35.87 -18.44
CA ALA A 517 5.65 34.46 -18.87
C ALA A 517 4.26 33.92 -19.24
N PHE A 518 3.19 34.53 -18.73
CA PHE A 518 1.81 34.06 -18.90
C PHE A 518 0.90 35.10 -19.56
N ASN A 519 -0.01 34.62 -20.39
CA ASN A 519 -1.13 35.39 -20.92
C ASN A 519 -2.29 35.30 -19.92
N PHE A 520 -2.81 36.46 -19.52
CA PHE A 520 -3.99 36.58 -18.67
C PHE A 520 -5.20 36.72 -19.58
N VAL A 521 -6.11 35.74 -19.55
CA VAL A 521 -7.23 35.66 -20.47
C VAL A 521 -8.53 35.42 -19.73
N GLY A 522 -9.64 35.88 -20.32
CA GLY A 522 -10.97 35.61 -19.82
C GLY A 522 -11.95 35.30 -20.92
N LYS A 523 -13.00 34.55 -20.58
CA LYS A 523 -14.13 34.24 -21.46
C LYS A 523 -15.41 34.69 -20.76
N PHE A 524 -16.12 35.59 -21.42
CA PHE A 524 -17.33 36.21 -20.91
C PHE A 524 -18.58 35.48 -21.45
N PRO A 525 -19.68 35.44 -20.69
CA PRO A 525 -20.98 34.95 -21.17
C PRO A 525 -21.38 35.67 -22.47
N LYS A 526 -22.10 34.96 -23.34
CA LYS A 526 -22.57 35.49 -24.62
C LYS A 526 -23.90 36.22 -24.51
#